data_AF-S2ZU47-F1
#
_entry.id   AF-S2ZU47-F1
#
_cell.length_a   1.000
_cell.length_b   1.000
_cell.length_c   1.000
_cell.angle_alpha   90.00
_cell.angle_beta   90.00
_cell.angle_gamma   90.00
#
_symmetry.space_group_name_H-M   'P 1'
#
loop_
_entity.id
_entity.type
_entity.pdbx_description
1 polymer ?
#
loop_
_entity_poly.entity_id
_entity_poly.type
_entity_poly.pdbx_seq_one_letter_code
_entity_poly.pdbx_strand_id
1 'polypeptide(L)'
;MKQQSTKDVAINNRRIVVQTILDNGSLSRVELAEKTGLSPSTVTRVIAALMTRGVIAEDTNHIRTVGRSRIPLVINASFGSLGVLSINSDKATLFEFDMGLNQLSKTTFELEVFDAMSVSTATLKQLRVSSAGRSLAPLRAFGILFGDTFDNSSENSCDKSFGEPSAISFDKAQLVKLISSHLDVPVIEEEGNAGIEQMIRTNATAATQDDQAPLNHAVVSFGSRILLTITQDGEPVTFKDGIQTDITSQVFGTGETQAKVIEHLSQSLALLATLFNICAVYLLYRDERQETFKVIKNFISSIQGSTGKKTYPSLVPMAVSDIDNVFLMVSQLRQSALYYDILSTQDVY
;
A
#
# COMPACT_ATOMS: atom_id res chain seq x y z
N MET A 1 -14.09 -6.22 32.97
CA MET A 1 -12.95 -5.35 32.55
C MET A 1 -11.65 -6.05 32.94
N LYS A 2 -10.82 -6.48 31.98
CA LYS A 2 -9.48 -7.01 32.27
C LYS A 2 -8.59 -5.84 32.71
N GLN A 3 -7.95 -5.91 33.88
CA GLN A 3 -6.90 -4.97 34.26
C GLN A 3 -5.72 -5.13 33.29
N GLN A 4 -5.39 -4.07 32.53
CA GLN A 4 -4.22 -4.06 31.66
C GLN A 4 -2.96 -4.07 32.54
N SER A 5 -1.99 -4.92 32.20
CA SER A 5 -0.70 -4.96 32.89
C SER A 5 0.07 -3.66 32.64
N THR A 6 0.93 -3.24 33.56
CA THR A 6 1.80 -2.06 33.38
C THR A 6 2.66 -2.14 32.12
N LYS A 7 3.05 -3.35 31.71
CA LYS A 7 3.75 -3.63 30.44
C LYS A 7 2.87 -3.31 29.22
N ASP A 8 1.60 -3.70 29.26
CA ASP A 8 0.65 -3.45 28.15
C ASP A 8 0.44 -1.95 27.93
N VAL A 9 0.38 -1.19 29.04
CA VAL A 9 0.26 0.28 28.99
C VAL A 9 1.51 0.92 28.39
N ALA A 10 2.71 0.45 28.74
CA ALA A 10 3.96 0.98 28.20
C ALA A 10 4.10 0.73 26.68
N ILE A 11 3.75 -0.48 26.23
CA ILE A 11 3.73 -0.85 24.81
C ILE A 11 2.72 0.02 24.05
N ASN A 12 1.51 0.15 24.59
CA ASN A 12 0.46 0.97 23.97
C ASN A 12 0.87 2.44 23.85
N ASN A 13 1.47 3.02 24.90
CA ASN A 13 1.95 4.40 24.88
C ASN A 13 3.05 4.63 23.83
N ARG A 14 3.99 3.68 23.67
CA ARG A 14 4.99 3.73 22.60
C ARG A 14 4.34 3.70 21.22
N ARG A 15 3.39 2.78 21.02
CA ARG A 15 2.65 2.65 19.77
C ARG A 15 1.91 3.94 19.42
N ILE A 16 1.20 4.54 20.37
CA ILE A 16 0.47 5.81 20.18
C ILE A 16 1.44 6.92 19.78
N VAL A 17 2.57 7.08 20.47
CA VAL A 17 3.56 8.11 20.14
C VAL A 17 4.15 7.91 18.74
N VAL A 18 4.57 6.68 18.40
CA VAL A 18 5.13 6.39 17.08
C VAL A 18 4.10 6.59 15.98
N GLN A 19 2.86 6.13 16.17
CA GLN A 19 1.78 6.34 15.21
C GLN A 19 1.51 7.83 15.00
N THR A 20 1.49 8.62 16.08
CA THR A 20 1.26 10.07 15.98
C THR A 20 2.36 10.77 15.17
N ILE A 21 3.63 10.33 15.30
CA ILE A 21 4.74 10.83 14.47
C ILE A 21 4.58 10.37 13.01
N LEU A 22 4.17 9.13 12.76
CA LEU A 22 3.93 8.64 11.40
C LEU A 22 2.82 9.43 10.68
N ASP A 23 1.75 9.77 11.40
CA ASP A 23 0.58 10.46 10.84
C ASP A 23 0.81 11.97 10.61
N ASN A 24 1.63 12.61 11.45
CA ASN A 24 1.80 14.06 11.44
C ASN A 24 3.21 14.51 11.01
N GLY A 25 4.13 13.58 10.81
CA GLY A 25 5.54 13.87 10.55
C GLY A 25 6.25 14.44 11.78
N SER A 26 6.96 15.54 11.58
CA SER A 26 7.86 16.13 12.59
C SER A 26 7.06 16.87 13.68
N LEU A 27 7.20 16.43 14.94
CA LEU A 27 6.44 16.98 16.08
C LEU A 27 7.34 17.30 17.28
N SER A 28 7.06 18.39 17.97
CA SER A 28 7.67 18.67 19.27
C SER A 28 7.07 17.81 20.39
N ARG A 29 7.79 17.70 21.51
CA ARG A 29 7.33 16.96 22.71
C ARG A 29 5.98 17.45 23.26
N VAL A 30 5.70 18.75 23.11
CA VAL A 30 4.44 19.35 23.57
C VAL A 30 3.30 19.01 22.63
N GLU A 31 3.51 19.11 21.31
CA GLU A 31 2.51 18.72 20.32
C GLU A 31 2.20 17.22 20.41
N LEU A 32 3.20 16.39 20.72
CA LEU A 32 2.98 14.98 21.02
C LEU A 32 2.10 14.78 22.26
N ALA A 33 2.33 15.50 23.35
CA ALA A 33 1.47 15.39 24.54
C ALA A 33 0.02 15.82 24.23
N GLU A 34 -0.16 16.88 23.45
CA GLU A 34 -1.48 17.37 23.03
C GLU A 34 -2.20 16.35 22.12
N LYS A 35 -1.54 15.86 21.06
CA LYS A 35 -2.15 14.94 20.09
C LYS A 35 -2.38 13.53 20.64
N THR A 36 -1.51 13.05 21.52
CA THR A 36 -1.64 11.71 22.11
C THR A 36 -2.56 11.68 23.33
N GLY A 37 -2.85 12.83 23.95
CA GLY A 37 -3.56 12.92 25.23
C GLY A 37 -2.76 12.40 26.43
N LEU A 38 -1.48 12.06 26.25
CA LEU A 38 -0.61 11.59 27.33
C LEU A 38 -0.06 12.75 28.15
N SER A 39 0.23 12.53 29.44
CA SER A 39 0.86 13.55 30.27
C SER A 39 2.27 13.91 29.74
N PRO A 40 2.74 15.17 29.87
CA PRO A 40 4.08 15.56 29.43
C PRO A 40 5.22 14.70 30.02
N SER A 41 5.05 14.25 31.28
CA SER A 41 5.97 13.33 31.94
C SER A 41 6.00 11.94 31.30
N THR A 42 4.82 11.41 30.91
CA THR A 42 4.72 10.12 30.21
C THR A 42 5.35 10.21 28.83
N VAL A 43 5.03 11.27 28.07
CA VAL A 43 5.62 11.52 26.75
C VAL A 43 7.14 11.61 26.83
N THR A 44 7.69 12.33 27.81
CA THR A 44 9.14 12.44 28.02
C THR A 44 9.78 11.06 28.24
N ARG A 45 9.17 10.22 29.09
CA ARG A 45 9.67 8.85 29.35
C ARG A 45 9.59 7.95 28.11
N VAL A 46 8.50 8.01 27.36
CA VAL A 46 8.32 7.23 26.12
C VAL A 46 9.33 7.65 25.06
N ILE A 47 9.51 8.95 24.85
CA ILE A 47 10.48 9.50 23.90
C ILE A 47 11.90 9.11 24.29
N ALA A 48 12.27 9.22 25.56
CA ALA A 48 13.58 8.76 26.03
C ALA A 48 13.83 7.29 25.67
N ALA A 49 12.87 6.40 25.94
CA ALA A 49 12.98 4.99 25.60
C ALA A 49 13.10 4.75 24.09
N LEU A 50 12.33 5.48 23.26
CA LEU A 50 12.39 5.36 21.79
C LEU A 50 13.71 5.92 21.22
N MET A 51 14.24 7.01 21.77
CA MET A 51 15.54 7.58 21.39
C MET A 51 16.70 6.66 21.78
N THR A 52 16.68 6.09 22.99
CA THR A 52 17.70 5.11 23.42
C THR A 52 17.76 3.91 22.48
N ARG A 53 16.61 3.51 21.92
CA ARG A 53 16.52 2.43 20.92
C ARG A 53 16.87 2.88 19.50
N GLY A 54 17.04 4.18 19.27
CA GLY A 54 17.28 4.75 17.96
C GLY A 54 16.08 4.74 17.02
N VAL A 55 14.85 4.52 17.52
CA VAL A 55 13.61 4.51 16.71
C VAL A 55 13.25 5.91 16.25
N ILE A 56 13.43 6.89 17.14
CA ILE A 56 13.18 8.31 16.87
C ILE A 56 14.47 9.10 17.08
N ALA A 57 14.60 10.20 16.35
CA ALA A 57 15.71 11.14 16.47
C ALA A 57 15.17 12.56 16.55
N GLU A 58 16.01 13.45 17.09
CA GLU A 58 15.78 14.89 17.02
C GLU A 58 16.13 15.40 15.62
N ASP A 59 15.22 16.13 14.99
CA ASP A 59 15.42 16.77 13.68
C ASP A 59 16.24 18.05 13.86
N THR A 60 17.56 17.90 13.86
CA THR A 60 18.52 19.00 14.02
C THR A 60 18.66 19.87 12.77
N ASN A 61 18.07 19.47 11.64
CA ASN A 61 18.07 20.24 10.39
C ASN A 61 16.95 21.29 10.35
N HIS A 62 15.85 21.08 11.08
CA HIS A 62 14.71 22.00 11.18
C HIS A 62 14.62 22.68 12.56
N ILE A 63 15.69 23.36 12.98
CA ILE A 63 15.64 24.20 14.19
C ILE A 63 14.77 25.44 13.88
N ARG A 64 13.52 25.43 14.33
CA ARG A 64 12.67 26.64 14.36
C ARG A 64 13.23 27.59 15.43
N THR A 65 14.13 28.47 15.03
CA THR A 65 14.83 29.46 15.86
C THR A 65 13.95 30.67 16.19
N VAL A 66 12.88 30.52 16.98
CA VAL A 66 12.38 31.62 17.85
C VAL A 66 11.73 31.04 19.11
N GLY A 67 12.33 31.27 20.28
CA GLY A 67 11.83 30.82 21.59
C GLY A 67 12.42 29.47 22.06
N ARG A 68 12.18 29.11 23.33
CA ARG A 68 12.76 27.92 24.03
C ARG A 68 12.72 26.69 23.10
N SER A 69 13.91 26.28 22.64
CA SER A 69 14.15 25.29 21.59
C SER A 69 13.20 24.09 21.65
N ARG A 70 12.21 24.05 20.75
CA ARG A 70 11.38 22.87 20.52
C ARG A 70 12.01 22.10 19.37
N ILE A 71 13.03 21.29 19.67
CA ILE A 71 13.64 20.43 18.67
C ILE A 71 12.58 19.40 18.25
N PRO A 72 12.16 19.36 16.97
CA PRO A 72 11.17 18.40 16.51
C PRO A 72 11.71 16.97 16.57
N LEU A 73 10.81 16.00 16.69
CA LEU A 73 11.11 14.57 16.69
C LEU A 73 10.57 13.92 15.44
N VAL A 74 11.39 13.07 14.83
CA VAL A 74 11.10 12.32 13.61
C VAL A 74 11.46 10.85 13.79
N ILE A 75 10.95 9.99 12.91
CA ILE A 75 11.47 8.63 12.79
C ILE A 75 12.94 8.72 12.34
N ASN A 76 13.82 8.02 13.04
CA ASN A 76 15.24 8.03 12.72
C ASN A 76 15.48 7.26 11.41
N ALA A 77 15.88 7.96 10.35
CA ALA A 77 16.18 7.35 9.06
C ALA A 77 17.20 6.22 9.15
N SER A 78 18.19 6.34 10.05
CA SER A 78 19.25 5.34 10.26
C SER A 78 18.83 4.14 11.12
N PHE A 79 17.57 4.06 11.58
CA PHE A 79 17.07 2.96 12.40
C PHE A 79 17.11 1.60 11.67
N GLY A 80 17.01 1.62 10.34
CA GLY A 80 17.01 0.44 9.50
C GLY A 80 16.84 0.78 8.03
N SER A 81 16.86 -0.26 7.20
CA SER A 81 16.46 -0.18 5.79
C SER A 81 15.23 -1.05 5.52
N LEU A 82 14.56 -0.74 4.42
CA LEU A 82 13.37 -1.42 3.92
C LEU A 82 13.62 -1.83 2.47
N GLY A 83 13.19 -3.03 2.08
CA GLY A 83 13.33 -3.52 0.72
C GLY A 83 11.98 -3.81 0.10
N VAL A 84 11.79 -3.45 -1.17
CA VAL A 84 10.59 -3.79 -1.95
C VAL A 84 11.03 -4.39 -3.28
N LEU A 85 10.64 -5.63 -3.54
CA LEU A 85 10.79 -6.30 -4.82
C LEU A 85 9.50 -6.15 -5.61
N SER A 86 9.51 -5.31 -6.65
CA SER A 86 8.42 -5.19 -7.60
C SER A 86 8.64 -6.13 -8.78
N ILE A 87 7.62 -6.92 -9.10
CA ILE A 87 7.63 -7.94 -10.13
C ILE A 87 6.50 -7.62 -11.10
N ASN A 88 6.88 -7.31 -12.34
CA ASN A 88 6.01 -7.15 -13.50
C ASN A 88 6.36 -8.23 -14.54
N SER A 89 5.48 -8.49 -15.52
CA SER A 89 5.49 -9.62 -16.47
C SER A 89 6.84 -10.25 -16.84
N ASP A 90 7.87 -9.43 -17.06
CA ASP A 90 9.22 -9.81 -17.47
C ASP A 90 10.31 -9.05 -16.70
N LYS A 91 9.95 -8.30 -15.67
CA LYS A 91 10.85 -7.35 -14.99
C LYS A 91 10.73 -7.47 -13.48
N ALA A 92 11.88 -7.68 -12.84
CA ALA A 92 12.01 -7.62 -11.40
C ALA A 92 12.87 -6.41 -11.02
N THR A 93 12.35 -5.55 -10.16
CA THR A 93 13.06 -4.35 -9.69
C THR A 93 13.06 -4.33 -8.17
N LEU A 94 14.26 -4.31 -7.59
CA LEU A 94 14.47 -4.10 -6.17
C LEU A 94 14.61 -2.61 -5.87
N PHE A 95 13.84 -2.13 -4.90
CA PHE A 95 13.95 -0.81 -4.32
C PHE A 95 14.39 -0.95 -2.86
N GLU A 96 15.34 -0.11 -2.44
CA GLU A 96 15.79 -0.05 -1.04
C GLU A 96 15.57 1.37 -0.51
N PHE A 97 15.06 1.48 0.71
CA PHE A 97 14.73 2.74 1.37
C PHE A 97 15.28 2.78 2.79
N ASP A 98 15.45 3.97 3.35
CA ASP A 98 15.67 4.16 4.78
C ASP A 98 14.35 4.27 5.55
N MET A 99 14.41 4.40 6.87
CA MET A 99 13.21 4.57 7.71
C MET A 99 12.57 5.97 7.61
N GLY A 100 13.27 6.91 6.98
CA GLY A 100 12.72 8.21 6.57
C GLY A 100 11.95 8.14 5.24
N LEU A 101 11.89 6.97 4.60
CA LEU A 101 11.35 6.72 3.25
C LEU A 101 12.14 7.39 2.13
N ASN A 102 13.41 7.72 2.34
CA ASN A 102 14.28 8.15 1.26
C ASN A 102 14.79 6.92 0.50
N GLN A 103 14.67 6.94 -0.83
CA GLN A 103 15.15 5.86 -1.67
C GLN A 103 16.68 5.83 -1.68
N LEU A 104 17.26 4.71 -1.24
CA LEU A 104 18.69 4.46 -1.16
C LEU A 104 19.22 3.83 -2.45
N SER A 105 18.44 2.93 -3.06
CA SER A 105 18.80 2.27 -4.30
C SER A 105 17.56 1.86 -5.10
N LYS A 106 17.79 1.67 -6.41
CA LYS A 106 16.86 1.03 -7.34
C LYS A 106 17.68 0.16 -8.28
N THR A 107 17.36 -1.11 -8.36
CA THR A 107 18.07 -2.08 -9.21
C THR A 107 17.07 -2.91 -9.97
N THR A 108 17.05 -2.77 -11.29
CA THR A 108 16.28 -3.65 -12.18
C THR A 108 17.18 -4.80 -12.60
N PHE A 109 16.68 -6.03 -12.46
CA PHE A 109 17.42 -7.23 -12.80
C PHE A 109 17.23 -7.59 -14.27
N GLU A 110 18.33 -7.70 -14.99
CA GLU A 110 18.38 -8.33 -16.31
C GLU A 110 18.69 -9.82 -16.10
N LEU A 111 17.68 -10.66 -16.24
CA LEU A 111 17.78 -12.10 -16.00
C LEU A 111 17.68 -12.86 -17.33
N GLU A 112 18.54 -13.85 -17.52
CA GLU A 112 18.45 -14.76 -18.67
C GLU A 112 17.18 -15.62 -18.62
N VAL A 113 16.79 -16.02 -17.40
CA VAL A 113 15.57 -16.79 -17.11
C VAL A 113 14.78 -16.04 -16.05
N PHE A 114 13.51 -15.74 -16.36
CA PHE A 114 12.60 -15.07 -15.45
C PHE A 114 11.79 -16.08 -14.63
N ASP A 115 12.42 -16.67 -13.61
CA ASP A 115 11.78 -17.61 -12.67
C ASP A 115 12.01 -17.21 -11.20
N ALA A 116 11.27 -17.84 -10.29
CA ALA A 116 11.32 -17.55 -8.86
C ALA A 116 12.73 -17.75 -8.25
N MET A 117 13.47 -18.75 -8.73
CA MET A 117 14.83 -19.04 -8.26
C MET A 117 15.83 -17.97 -8.68
N SER A 118 15.78 -17.54 -9.94
CA SER A 118 16.67 -16.53 -10.52
C SER A 118 16.39 -15.17 -9.91
N VAL A 119 15.12 -14.79 -9.78
CA VAL A 119 14.69 -13.54 -9.13
C VAL A 119 15.10 -13.52 -7.65
N SER A 120 14.84 -14.58 -6.89
CA SER A 120 15.26 -14.63 -5.47
C SER A 120 16.77 -14.57 -5.32
N THR A 121 17.52 -15.30 -6.13
CA THR A 121 18.99 -15.32 -6.08
C THR A 121 19.58 -13.93 -6.38
N ALA A 122 19.09 -13.27 -7.44
CA ALA A 122 19.51 -11.92 -7.79
C ALA A 122 19.18 -10.90 -6.68
N THR A 123 17.98 -11.00 -6.12
CA THR A 123 17.51 -10.15 -5.02
C THR A 123 18.38 -10.30 -3.77
N LEU A 124 18.60 -11.53 -3.30
CA LEU A 124 19.42 -11.81 -2.13
C LEU A 124 20.89 -11.41 -2.34
N LYS A 125 21.42 -11.60 -3.55
CA LYS A 125 22.77 -11.14 -3.91
C LYS A 125 22.86 -9.61 -3.82
N GLN A 126 21.89 -8.90 -4.38
CA GLN A 126 21.88 -7.44 -4.37
C GLN A 126 21.77 -6.88 -2.95
N LEU A 127 20.88 -7.43 -2.11
CA LEU A 127 20.76 -7.03 -0.70
C LEU A 127 22.08 -7.22 0.08
N ARG A 128 22.80 -8.33 -0.16
CA ARG A 128 24.12 -8.56 0.45
C ARG A 128 25.14 -7.51 0.00
N VAL A 129 25.20 -7.21 -1.30
CA VAL A 129 26.11 -6.18 -1.84
C VAL A 129 25.81 -4.81 -1.25
N SER A 130 24.53 -4.43 -1.19
CA SER A 130 24.08 -3.18 -0.58
C SER A 130 24.51 -3.10 0.90
N SER A 131 24.25 -4.15 1.68
CA SER A 131 24.63 -4.20 3.09
C SER A 131 26.14 -4.04 3.34
N ALA A 132 26.98 -4.66 2.51
CA ALA A 132 28.44 -4.62 2.66
C ALA A 132 29.08 -3.33 2.14
N GLY A 133 28.55 -2.75 1.05
CA GLY A 133 29.19 -1.64 0.34
C GLY A 133 28.82 -0.24 0.85
N ARG A 134 27.72 -0.08 1.59
CA ARG A 134 27.15 1.25 1.89
C ARG A 134 26.99 1.59 3.37
N SER A 135 27.48 0.74 4.29
CA SER A 135 27.15 0.85 5.73
C SER A 135 25.65 1.06 5.94
N LEU A 136 24.83 0.39 5.13
CA LEU A 136 23.39 0.46 5.19
C LEU A 136 22.93 -0.06 6.55
N ALA A 137 22.01 0.67 7.18
CA ALA A 137 21.34 0.19 8.38
C ALA A 137 20.67 -1.16 8.09
N PRO A 138 20.58 -2.07 9.07
CA PRO A 138 20.10 -3.44 8.86
C PRO A 138 18.71 -3.43 8.22
N LEU A 139 18.45 -4.38 7.31
CA LEU A 139 17.13 -4.60 6.75
C LEU A 139 16.17 -4.94 7.90
N ARG A 140 14.99 -4.31 7.94
CA ARG A 140 13.99 -4.51 9.02
C ARG A 140 12.69 -5.14 8.54
N ALA A 141 12.34 -4.95 7.28
CA ALA A 141 11.18 -5.57 6.64
C ALA A 141 11.40 -5.62 5.14
N PHE A 142 10.76 -6.59 4.49
CA PHE A 142 10.86 -6.79 3.05
C PHE A 142 9.47 -6.95 2.44
N GLY A 143 9.27 -6.38 1.27
CA GLY A 143 8.03 -6.46 0.53
C GLY A 143 8.21 -7.13 -0.83
N ILE A 144 7.21 -7.89 -1.26
CA ILE A 144 7.10 -8.39 -2.63
C ILE A 144 5.80 -7.85 -3.23
N LEU A 145 5.90 -7.10 -4.32
CA LEU A 145 4.78 -6.54 -5.08
C LEU A 145 4.65 -7.29 -6.40
N PHE A 146 3.51 -7.95 -6.61
CA PHE A 146 3.17 -8.58 -7.88
C PHE A 146 2.25 -7.68 -8.69
N GLY A 147 2.64 -7.36 -9.92
CA GLY A 147 1.79 -6.65 -10.87
C GLY A 147 0.63 -7.50 -11.38
N ASP A 148 -0.38 -6.82 -11.93
CA ASP A 148 -1.67 -7.39 -12.39
C ASP A 148 -1.57 -8.47 -13.50
N THR A 149 -0.38 -8.68 -14.06
CA THR A 149 -0.14 -9.67 -15.13
C THR A 149 0.20 -11.06 -14.62
N PHE A 150 0.42 -11.23 -13.32
CA PHE A 150 0.73 -12.53 -12.73
C PHE A 150 -0.51 -13.08 -12.07
N ASP A 151 -1.40 -13.73 -12.81
CA ASP A 151 -2.47 -14.49 -12.19
C ASP A 151 -2.08 -15.96 -12.07
N ASN A 152 -2.26 -16.49 -10.86
CA ASN A 152 -2.09 -17.91 -10.53
C ASN A 152 -3.43 -18.68 -10.63
N SER A 153 -4.40 -18.19 -11.40
CA SER A 153 -5.66 -18.91 -11.62
C SER A 153 -5.45 -20.07 -12.61
N SER A 154 -4.69 -21.07 -12.19
CA SER A 154 -4.76 -22.43 -12.72
C SER A 154 -5.88 -23.24 -12.05
N GLU A 155 -6.85 -22.57 -11.42
CA GLU A 155 -8.10 -23.18 -10.98
C GLU A 155 -9.28 -22.37 -11.56
N ASN A 156 -9.85 -22.88 -12.66
CA ASN A 156 -11.02 -22.41 -13.41
C ASN A 156 -10.76 -21.55 -14.66
N SER A 157 -10.19 -22.16 -15.70
CA SER A 157 -10.61 -21.85 -17.07
C SER A 157 -10.74 -23.13 -17.89
N CYS A 158 -11.93 -23.71 -17.87
CA CYS A 158 -12.41 -24.55 -18.97
C CYS A 158 -12.69 -23.65 -20.18
N ASP A 159 -11.64 -23.15 -20.86
CA ASP A 159 -11.67 -22.92 -22.31
C ASP A 159 -10.24 -22.61 -22.79
N LYS A 160 -9.43 -23.65 -22.98
CA LYS A 160 -8.17 -23.52 -23.74
C LYS A 160 -8.49 -23.66 -25.22
N SER A 161 -9.05 -22.59 -25.79
CA SER A 161 -9.25 -22.45 -27.22
C SER A 161 -8.55 -21.16 -27.66
N PHE A 162 -7.61 -21.30 -28.59
CA PHE A 162 -6.69 -20.31 -29.19
C PHE A 162 -5.30 -20.19 -28.55
N GLY A 163 -4.31 -20.63 -29.34
CA GLY A 163 -2.91 -20.76 -28.98
C GLY A 163 -2.17 -19.42 -28.91
N GLU A 164 -2.16 -18.84 -27.73
CA GLU A 164 -1.05 -17.99 -27.28
C GLU A 164 -0.04 -18.86 -26.51
N PRO A 165 1.27 -18.57 -26.61
CA PRO A 165 2.29 -19.36 -25.94
C PRO A 165 1.99 -19.36 -24.45
N SER A 166 1.90 -20.56 -23.87
CA SER A 166 1.70 -20.75 -22.44
C SER A 166 2.63 -19.82 -21.67
N ALA A 167 2.06 -18.77 -21.07
CA ALA A 167 2.80 -17.92 -20.15
C ALA A 167 3.45 -18.86 -19.13
N ILE A 168 4.77 -18.83 -19.05
CA ILE A 168 5.51 -19.54 -18.00
C ILE A 168 4.93 -19.00 -16.69
N SER A 169 4.15 -19.83 -16.00
CA SER A 169 3.51 -19.43 -14.75
C SER A 169 4.62 -19.12 -13.75
N PHE A 170 4.81 -17.84 -13.44
CA PHE A 170 5.76 -17.42 -12.43
C PHE A 170 5.27 -17.92 -11.07
N ASP A 171 5.99 -18.86 -10.45
CA ASP A 171 5.58 -19.42 -9.16
C ASP A 171 5.82 -18.40 -8.02
N LYS A 172 4.79 -17.57 -7.78
CA LYS A 172 4.78 -16.57 -6.71
C LYS A 172 5.05 -17.19 -5.34
N ALA A 173 4.39 -18.31 -5.03
CA ALA A 173 4.49 -18.96 -3.73
C ALA A 173 5.91 -19.49 -3.48
N GLN A 174 6.54 -20.05 -4.51
CA GLN A 174 7.95 -20.44 -4.44
C GLN A 174 8.85 -19.22 -4.18
N LEU A 175 8.64 -18.11 -4.88
CA LEU A 175 9.44 -16.90 -4.67
C LEU A 175 9.32 -16.39 -3.23
N VAL A 176 8.08 -16.21 -2.74
CA VAL A 176 7.81 -15.71 -1.39
C VAL A 176 8.47 -16.62 -0.36
N LYS A 177 8.36 -17.94 -0.54
CA LYS A 177 9.01 -18.92 0.33
C LYS A 177 10.54 -18.80 0.32
N LEU A 178 11.16 -18.68 -0.86
CA LEU A 178 12.60 -18.57 -1.00
C LEU A 178 13.14 -17.29 -0.35
N ILE A 179 12.46 -16.16 -0.54
CA ILE A 179 12.87 -14.89 0.07
C ILE A 179 12.68 -14.97 1.59
N SER A 180 11.51 -15.42 2.06
CA SER A 180 11.20 -15.51 3.49
C SER A 180 12.09 -16.50 4.24
N SER A 181 12.57 -17.58 3.61
CA SER A 181 13.46 -18.54 4.27
C SER A 181 14.90 -18.02 4.42
N HIS A 182 15.30 -17.03 3.63
CA HIS A 182 16.66 -16.48 3.64
C HIS A 182 16.75 -15.12 4.35
N LEU A 183 15.63 -14.45 4.59
CA LEU A 183 15.56 -13.18 5.28
C LEU A 183 15.01 -13.38 6.70
N ASP A 184 15.73 -12.86 7.70
CA ASP A 184 15.30 -12.88 9.12
C ASP A 184 14.46 -11.63 9.47
N VAL A 185 13.60 -11.21 8.54
CA VAL A 185 12.72 -10.05 8.68
C VAL A 185 11.32 -10.39 8.18
N PRO A 186 10.28 -9.68 8.66
CA PRO A 186 8.93 -9.83 8.10
C PRO A 186 8.93 -9.61 6.58
N VAL A 187 8.37 -10.57 5.86
CA VAL A 187 8.11 -10.48 4.42
C VAL A 187 6.61 -10.29 4.22
N ILE A 188 6.23 -9.19 3.56
CA ILE A 188 4.84 -8.87 3.22
C ILE A 188 4.67 -9.00 1.70
N GLU A 189 3.58 -9.60 1.29
CA GLU A 189 3.20 -9.75 -0.12
C GLU A 189 1.98 -8.88 -0.40
N GLU A 190 2.00 -8.16 -1.51
CA GLU A 190 0.85 -7.43 -2.05
C GLU A 190 0.72 -7.66 -3.55
N GLU A 191 -0.52 -7.62 -4.04
CA GLU A 191 -0.86 -7.78 -5.46
C GLU A 191 -1.56 -6.54 -6.00
N GLY A 192 -1.19 -6.17 -7.22
CA GLY A 192 -1.82 -5.09 -7.97
C GLY A 192 -1.90 -3.79 -7.17
N ASN A 193 -3.13 -3.28 -7.02
CA ASN A 193 -3.42 -2.03 -6.32
C ASN A 193 -3.98 -2.26 -4.90
N ALA A 194 -3.81 -3.44 -4.30
CA ALA A 194 -4.38 -3.78 -2.99
C ALA A 194 -4.00 -2.75 -1.90
N GLY A 195 -2.74 -2.29 -1.88
CA GLY A 195 -2.31 -1.24 -0.98
C GLY A 195 -3.10 0.06 -1.16
N ILE A 196 -3.30 0.49 -2.41
CA ILE A 196 -4.03 1.73 -2.74
C ILE A 196 -5.49 1.62 -2.35
N GLU A 197 -6.11 0.46 -2.58
CA GLU A 197 -7.47 0.18 -2.13
C GLU A 197 -7.59 0.26 -0.60
N GLN A 198 -6.59 -0.26 0.14
CA GLN A 198 -6.52 -0.12 1.60
C GLN A 198 -6.34 1.35 2.02
N MET A 199 -5.54 2.14 1.32
CA MET A 199 -5.38 3.57 1.58
C MET A 199 -6.70 4.33 1.37
N ILE A 200 -7.39 4.09 0.26
CA ILE A 200 -8.69 4.72 -0.03
C ILE A 200 -9.68 4.42 1.08
N ARG A 201 -9.79 3.15 1.49
CA ARG A 201 -10.67 2.72 2.58
C ARG A 201 -10.30 3.39 3.91
N THR A 202 -9.02 3.40 4.26
CA THR A 202 -8.55 3.99 5.53
C THR A 202 -8.83 5.49 5.57
N ASN A 203 -8.56 6.21 4.48
CA ASN A 203 -8.84 7.64 4.37
C ASN A 203 -10.35 7.93 4.41
N ALA A 204 -11.17 7.11 3.76
CA ALA A 204 -12.62 7.23 3.79
C ALA A 204 -13.16 7.08 5.22
N THR A 205 -12.67 6.09 5.97
CA THR A 205 -13.04 5.90 7.38
C THR A 205 -12.56 7.05 8.27
N ALA A 206 -11.32 7.52 8.10
CA ALA A 206 -10.76 8.60 8.91
C ALA A 206 -11.54 9.92 8.73
N ALA A 207 -11.92 10.26 7.49
CA ALA A 207 -12.65 11.49 7.20
C ALA A 207 -14.14 11.46 7.58
N THR A 208 -14.67 10.34 8.11
CA THR A 208 -15.97 10.35 8.80
C THR A 208 -15.92 10.97 10.19
N GLN A 209 -14.74 11.17 10.76
CA GLN A 209 -14.58 11.99 11.98
C GLN A 209 -14.65 13.50 11.69
N ASP A 210 -14.50 13.91 10.41
CA ASP A 210 -14.48 15.29 9.91
C ASP A 210 -15.54 15.56 8.80
N ASP A 211 -16.55 14.69 8.67
CA ASP A 211 -17.79 14.91 7.89
C ASP A 211 -17.64 15.04 6.34
N GLN A 212 -16.53 14.61 5.73
CA GLN A 212 -16.24 14.89 4.29
C GLN A 212 -15.99 13.68 3.37
N ALA A 213 -15.74 12.46 3.86
CA ALA A 213 -15.50 11.30 2.97
C ALA A 213 -16.62 10.25 2.99
N PRO A 214 -16.94 9.66 1.83
CA PRO A 214 -17.96 8.63 1.74
C PRO A 214 -17.46 7.30 2.32
N LEU A 215 -18.00 6.92 3.48
CA LEU A 215 -17.76 5.63 4.15
C LEU A 215 -17.99 4.44 3.21
N ASN A 216 -19.02 4.55 2.35
CA ASN A 216 -19.39 3.53 1.38
C ASN A 216 -18.95 3.93 -0.03
N HIS A 217 -18.06 3.13 -0.61
CA HIS A 217 -17.49 3.40 -1.92
C HIS A 217 -17.18 2.09 -2.66
N ALA A 218 -17.04 2.19 -3.98
CA ALA A 218 -16.47 1.13 -4.80
C ALA A 218 -15.13 1.58 -5.38
N VAL A 219 -14.24 0.62 -5.63
CA VAL A 219 -12.99 0.83 -6.37
C VAL A 219 -13.00 -0.09 -7.58
N VAL A 220 -12.78 0.48 -8.76
CA VAL A 220 -12.65 -0.24 -10.03
C VAL A 220 -11.23 -0.05 -10.52
N SER A 221 -10.45 -1.13 -10.49
CA SER A 221 -9.06 -1.17 -10.93
C SER A 221 -8.98 -1.67 -12.37
N PHE A 222 -8.50 -0.83 -13.28
CA PHE A 222 -8.35 -1.15 -14.70
C PHE A 222 -6.90 -1.58 -15.00
N GLY A 223 -6.72 -2.84 -15.39
CA GLY A 223 -5.46 -3.43 -15.82
C GLY A 223 -5.66 -4.47 -16.94
N SER A 224 -4.90 -5.57 -16.89
CA SER A 224 -5.16 -6.78 -17.69
C SER A 224 -6.56 -7.34 -17.45
N ARG A 225 -7.06 -7.17 -16.22
CA ARG A 225 -8.41 -7.45 -15.76
C ARG A 225 -9.01 -6.15 -15.19
N ILE A 226 -10.33 -6.07 -15.16
CA ILE A 226 -11.05 -5.06 -14.40
C ILE A 226 -11.49 -5.68 -13.08
N LEU A 227 -10.87 -5.24 -11.99
CA LEU A 227 -11.20 -5.71 -10.65
C LEU A 227 -12.11 -4.71 -9.95
N LEU A 228 -13.10 -5.22 -9.22
CA LEU A 228 -14.03 -4.44 -8.42
C LEU A 228 -13.89 -4.82 -6.94
N THR A 229 -13.76 -3.80 -6.11
CA THR A 229 -13.86 -3.90 -4.64
C THR A 229 -14.97 -2.98 -4.16
N ILE A 230 -15.73 -3.40 -3.16
CA ILE A 230 -16.78 -2.59 -2.53
C ILE A 230 -16.52 -2.50 -1.04
N THR A 231 -16.60 -1.31 -0.49
CA THR A 231 -16.53 -1.05 0.95
C THR A 231 -17.89 -0.55 1.43
N GLN A 232 -18.44 -1.18 2.47
CA GLN A 232 -19.64 -0.75 3.18
C GLN A 232 -19.35 -0.64 4.68
N ASP A 233 -19.76 0.47 5.27
CA ASP A 233 -19.61 0.78 6.69
C ASP A 233 -18.16 0.65 7.19
N GLY A 234 -17.19 0.99 6.32
CA GLY A 234 -15.76 0.91 6.58
C GLY A 234 -15.14 -0.48 6.32
N GLU A 235 -15.95 -1.50 6.04
CA GLU A 235 -15.52 -2.88 5.85
C GLU A 235 -15.68 -3.34 4.39
N PRO A 236 -14.77 -4.17 3.88
CA PRO A 236 -14.88 -4.72 2.54
C PRO A 236 -16.02 -5.75 2.43
N VAL A 237 -16.79 -5.68 1.35
CA VAL A 237 -17.76 -6.71 0.97
C VAL A 237 -17.01 -7.91 0.42
N THR A 238 -17.32 -9.10 0.93
CA THR A 238 -16.73 -10.36 0.46
C THR A 238 -17.61 -10.97 -0.64
N PHE A 239 -17.04 -11.17 -1.81
CA PHE A 239 -17.60 -11.91 -2.94
C PHE A 239 -17.20 -13.39 -2.88
N LYS A 240 -17.64 -14.17 -3.87
CA LYS A 240 -17.34 -15.61 -3.97
C LYS A 240 -15.84 -15.92 -3.96
N ASP A 241 -15.05 -15.09 -4.65
CA ASP A 241 -13.61 -15.30 -4.86
C ASP A 241 -12.73 -14.43 -3.93
N GLY A 242 -13.33 -13.84 -2.88
CA GLY A 242 -12.64 -12.97 -1.93
C GLY A 242 -13.19 -11.54 -1.92
N ILE A 243 -12.36 -10.58 -1.51
CA ILE A 243 -12.75 -9.17 -1.39
C ILE A 243 -12.81 -8.46 -2.76
N GLN A 244 -12.04 -8.95 -3.72
CA GLN A 244 -12.02 -8.48 -5.10
C GLN A 244 -12.80 -9.43 -6.00
N THR A 245 -13.48 -8.88 -7.01
CA THR A 245 -14.15 -9.66 -8.04
C THR A 245 -13.80 -9.14 -9.43
N ASP A 246 -13.62 -10.05 -10.38
CA ASP A 246 -13.33 -9.71 -11.77
C ASP A 246 -14.61 -9.41 -12.54
N ILE A 247 -14.72 -8.18 -13.05
CA ILE A 247 -15.84 -7.70 -13.85
C ILE A 247 -15.46 -7.50 -15.33
N THR A 248 -14.32 -8.02 -15.78
CA THR A 248 -13.80 -7.81 -17.15
C THR A 248 -14.81 -8.24 -18.19
N SER A 249 -15.41 -9.43 -18.07
CA SER A 249 -16.36 -9.97 -19.05
C SER A 249 -17.67 -9.19 -19.14
N GLN A 250 -18.02 -8.47 -18.07
CA GLN A 250 -19.22 -7.65 -17.96
C GLN A 250 -19.02 -6.27 -18.58
N VAL A 251 -17.77 -5.80 -18.66
CA VAL A 251 -17.40 -4.47 -19.18
C VAL A 251 -16.83 -4.54 -20.60
N PHE A 252 -15.99 -5.54 -20.89
CA PHE A 252 -15.37 -5.78 -22.18
C PHE A 252 -15.89 -7.09 -22.80
N GLY A 253 -16.67 -6.98 -23.88
CA GLY A 253 -16.94 -8.11 -24.77
C GLY A 253 -15.90 -8.22 -25.90
N THR A 254 -15.87 -9.36 -26.59
CA THR A 254 -14.97 -9.59 -27.73
C THR A 254 -15.33 -8.68 -28.92
N GLY A 255 -14.40 -7.83 -29.36
CA GLY A 255 -14.55 -7.01 -30.58
C GLY A 255 -15.47 -5.80 -30.43
N GLU A 256 -15.70 -5.32 -29.20
CA GLU A 256 -16.59 -4.19 -28.93
C GLU A 256 -15.98 -2.83 -29.27
N THR A 257 -16.84 -1.88 -29.68
CA THR A 257 -16.43 -0.49 -29.89
C THR A 257 -16.30 0.22 -28.55
N GLN A 258 -15.50 1.29 -28.47
CA GLN A 258 -15.36 2.11 -27.26
C GLN A 258 -16.70 2.59 -26.70
N ALA A 259 -17.68 2.89 -27.57
CA ALA A 259 -19.02 3.30 -27.16
C ALA A 259 -19.77 2.20 -26.37
N LYS A 260 -19.65 0.94 -26.78
CA LYS A 260 -20.27 -0.20 -26.07
C LYS A 260 -19.63 -0.44 -24.72
N VAL A 261 -18.30 -0.35 -24.63
CA VAL A 261 -17.57 -0.48 -23.35
C VAL A 261 -18.03 0.59 -22.35
N ILE A 262 -18.19 1.84 -22.81
CA ILE A 262 -18.70 2.95 -21.99
C ILE A 262 -20.14 2.67 -21.52
N GLU A 263 -20.98 2.11 -22.39
CA GLU A 263 -22.36 1.73 -22.05
C GLU A 263 -22.39 0.60 -21.01
N HIS A 264 -21.63 -0.47 -21.20
CA HIS A 264 -21.53 -1.60 -20.28
C HIS A 264 -21.01 -1.19 -18.90
N LEU A 265 -19.99 -0.32 -18.86
CA LEU A 265 -19.48 0.25 -17.62
C LEU A 265 -20.55 1.09 -16.90
N SER A 266 -21.31 1.91 -17.66
CA SER A 266 -22.41 2.71 -17.11
C SER A 266 -23.51 1.84 -16.49
N GLN A 267 -23.92 0.78 -17.20
CA GLN A 267 -24.93 -0.16 -16.72
C GLN A 267 -24.46 -0.91 -15.48
N SER A 268 -23.19 -1.36 -15.47
CA SER A 268 -22.59 -2.05 -14.32
C SER A 268 -22.54 -1.15 -13.08
N LEU A 269 -22.12 0.11 -13.25
CA LEU A 269 -22.08 1.08 -12.15
C LEU A 269 -23.49 1.49 -11.67
N ALA A 270 -24.47 1.59 -12.57
CA ALA A 270 -25.87 1.80 -12.19
C ALA A 270 -26.40 0.63 -11.34
N LEU A 271 -26.14 -0.60 -11.76
CA LEU A 271 -26.53 -1.79 -11.01
C LEU A 271 -25.89 -1.79 -9.62
N LEU A 272 -24.58 -1.50 -9.53
CA LEU A 272 -23.88 -1.40 -8.25
C LEU A 272 -24.49 -0.34 -7.33
N ALA A 273 -24.87 0.82 -7.86
CA ALA A 273 -25.53 1.88 -7.08
C ALA A 273 -26.95 1.50 -6.60
N THR A 274 -27.61 0.53 -7.26
CA THR A 274 -28.91 0.00 -6.79
C THR A 274 -28.74 -1.10 -5.73
N LEU A 275 -27.68 -1.90 -5.83
CA LEU A 275 -27.41 -3.01 -4.90
C LEU A 275 -26.72 -2.53 -3.62
N PHE A 276 -25.88 -1.51 -3.73
CA PHE A 276 -25.07 -1.00 -2.65
C PHE A 276 -25.30 0.50 -2.49
N ASN A 277 -25.45 0.95 -1.25
CA ASN A 277 -25.55 2.37 -0.92
C ASN A 277 -24.16 3.03 -0.99
N ILE A 278 -23.61 3.15 -2.20
CA ILE A 278 -22.29 3.73 -2.47
C ILE A 278 -22.39 5.20 -2.89
N CYS A 279 -21.54 6.04 -2.30
CA CYS A 279 -21.53 7.48 -2.56
C CYS A 279 -20.43 7.90 -3.54
N ALA A 280 -19.39 7.07 -3.70
CA ALA A 280 -18.32 7.29 -4.66
C ALA A 280 -17.83 5.99 -5.33
N VAL A 281 -17.31 6.13 -6.54
CA VAL A 281 -16.62 5.07 -7.28
C VAL A 281 -15.25 5.60 -7.69
N TYR A 282 -14.19 5.01 -7.17
CA TYR A 282 -12.82 5.29 -7.54
C TYR A 282 -12.45 4.48 -8.78
N LEU A 283 -11.92 5.13 -9.81
CA LEU A 283 -11.53 4.50 -11.07
C LEU A 283 -10.00 4.54 -11.16
N LEU A 284 -9.35 3.43 -10.81
CA LEU A 284 -7.88 3.33 -10.82
C LEU A 284 -7.40 2.88 -12.20
N TYR A 285 -6.47 3.61 -12.81
CA TYR A 285 -5.94 3.27 -14.14
C TYR A 285 -4.44 3.58 -14.24
N ARG A 286 -3.76 2.85 -15.13
CA ARG A 286 -2.34 3.05 -15.44
C ARG A 286 -2.14 4.07 -16.57
N ASP A 287 -1.34 5.12 -16.33
CA ASP A 287 -0.82 6.16 -17.27
C ASP A 287 -1.86 6.84 -18.21
N GLU A 288 -1.77 8.16 -18.37
CA GLU A 288 -2.58 8.95 -19.32
C GLU A 288 -2.36 8.56 -20.80
N ARG A 289 -1.30 7.80 -21.10
CA ARG A 289 -0.96 7.40 -22.47
C ARG A 289 -1.65 6.12 -22.96
N GLN A 290 -2.33 5.36 -22.09
CA GLN A 290 -3.01 4.11 -22.48
C GLN A 290 -4.38 4.36 -23.12
N GLU A 291 -4.81 3.46 -24.02
CA GLU A 291 -6.17 3.49 -24.59
C GLU A 291 -7.25 3.38 -23.50
N THR A 292 -6.99 2.59 -22.45
CA THR A 292 -7.88 2.46 -21.29
C THR A 292 -8.16 3.79 -20.60
N PHE A 293 -7.15 4.66 -20.48
CA PHE A 293 -7.35 6.02 -19.95
C PHE A 293 -8.28 6.84 -20.82
N LYS A 294 -8.15 6.77 -22.15
CA LYS A 294 -9.05 7.48 -23.07
C LYS A 294 -10.49 7.00 -22.90
N VAL A 295 -10.70 5.68 -22.77
CA VAL A 295 -12.03 5.10 -22.50
C VAL A 295 -12.61 5.65 -21.20
N ILE A 296 -11.83 5.66 -20.11
CA ILE A 296 -12.27 6.18 -18.80
C ILE A 296 -12.56 7.69 -18.86
N LYS A 297 -11.69 8.47 -19.50
CA LYS A 297 -11.87 9.92 -19.67
C LYS A 297 -13.12 10.24 -20.48
N ASN A 298 -13.37 9.49 -21.55
CA ASN A 298 -14.56 9.62 -22.37
C ASN A 298 -15.82 9.21 -21.60
N PHE A 299 -15.74 8.12 -20.82
CA PHE A 299 -16.81 7.68 -19.93
C PHE A 299 -17.21 8.78 -18.92
N ILE A 300 -16.24 9.37 -18.23
CA ILE A 300 -16.48 10.45 -17.27
C ILE A 300 -17.10 11.67 -17.95
N SER A 301 -16.58 12.04 -19.13
CA SER A 301 -17.10 13.19 -19.90
C SER A 301 -18.54 12.96 -20.37
N SER A 302 -18.88 11.73 -20.77
CA SER A 302 -20.24 11.34 -21.20
C SER A 302 -21.26 11.48 -20.05
N ILE A 303 -20.87 11.07 -18.84
CA ILE A 303 -21.73 11.16 -17.66
C ILE A 303 -21.88 12.61 -17.19
N GLN A 304 -20.79 13.40 -17.19
CA GLN A 304 -20.85 14.82 -16.80
C GLN A 304 -21.63 15.69 -17.79
N GLY A 305 -21.64 15.34 -19.09
CA GLY A 305 -22.42 16.03 -20.12
C GLY A 305 -23.93 15.73 -20.07
N SER A 306 -24.34 14.68 -19.36
CA SER A 306 -25.75 14.32 -19.16
C SER A 306 -26.36 15.20 -18.06
N THR A 307 -26.92 16.34 -18.46
CA THR A 307 -27.47 17.41 -17.62
C THR A 307 -28.80 17.07 -16.92
N GLY A 308 -28.89 15.89 -16.29
CA GLY A 308 -30.03 15.47 -15.47
C GLY A 308 -29.57 14.89 -14.14
N LYS A 309 -30.27 15.24 -13.04
CA LYS A 309 -30.13 14.75 -11.64
C LYS A 309 -29.17 13.56 -11.44
N LYS A 310 -28.19 13.70 -10.52
CA LYS A 310 -27.26 12.65 -10.04
C LYS A 310 -27.94 11.28 -9.91
N THR A 311 -27.90 10.47 -10.97
CA THR A 311 -28.33 9.06 -10.98
C THR A 311 -27.18 8.12 -10.65
N TYR A 312 -25.97 8.66 -10.46
CA TYR A 312 -24.74 7.91 -10.26
C TYR A 312 -23.95 8.42 -9.04
N PRO A 313 -23.21 7.53 -8.35
CA PRO A 313 -22.23 7.92 -7.34
C PRO A 313 -21.18 8.86 -7.92
N SER A 314 -20.48 9.60 -7.05
CA SER A 314 -19.38 10.47 -7.48
C SER A 314 -18.24 9.65 -8.09
N LEU A 315 -17.91 9.88 -9.36
CA LEU A 315 -16.79 9.21 -10.01
C LEU A 315 -15.49 9.94 -9.70
N VAL A 316 -14.48 9.21 -9.22
CA VAL A 316 -13.18 9.75 -8.83
C VAL A 316 -12.08 9.04 -9.64
N PRO A 317 -11.64 9.61 -10.78
CA PRO A 317 -10.51 9.05 -11.52
C PRO A 317 -9.21 9.20 -10.74
N MET A 318 -8.41 8.13 -10.69
CA MET A 318 -7.08 8.13 -10.08
C MET A 318 -6.09 7.44 -11.01
N ALA A 319 -5.13 8.21 -11.51
CA ALA A 319 -3.98 7.66 -12.20
C ALA A 319 -3.05 7.01 -11.16
N VAL A 320 -2.66 5.77 -11.39
CA VAL A 320 -1.79 4.99 -10.51
C VAL A 320 -0.60 4.50 -11.31
N SER A 321 0.59 4.63 -10.73
CA SER A 321 1.84 4.08 -11.25
C SER A 321 2.37 2.93 -10.38
N ASP A 322 3.22 2.08 -10.95
CA ASP A 322 3.93 1.05 -10.19
C ASP A 322 4.76 1.65 -9.03
N ILE A 323 5.25 2.89 -9.22
CA ILE A 323 6.00 3.62 -8.20
C ILE A 323 5.10 3.99 -7.01
N ASP A 324 3.83 4.32 -7.24
CA ASP A 324 2.89 4.62 -6.15
C ASP A 324 2.62 3.39 -5.29
N ASN A 325 2.47 2.22 -5.91
CA ASN A 325 2.35 0.95 -5.20
C ASN A 325 3.61 0.66 -4.36
N VAL A 326 4.82 0.90 -4.92
CA VAL A 326 6.08 0.77 -4.17
C VAL A 326 6.14 1.71 -2.97
N PHE A 327 5.74 2.98 -3.13
CA PHE A 327 5.74 3.96 -2.03
C PHE A 327 4.75 3.62 -0.92
N LEU A 328 3.61 3.06 -1.29
CA LEU A 328 2.61 2.64 -0.32
C LEU A 328 3.04 1.40 0.44
N MET A 329 3.57 0.40 -0.28
CA MET A 329 4.18 -0.80 0.29
C MET A 329 5.28 -0.44 1.29
N VAL A 330 6.23 0.42 0.91
CA VAL A 330 7.33 0.80 1.83
C VAL A 330 6.82 1.54 3.07
N SER A 331 5.74 2.33 2.93
CA SER A 331 5.10 2.98 4.08
C SER A 331 4.49 1.97 5.05
N GLN A 332 3.84 0.92 4.55
CA GLN A 332 3.32 -0.18 5.36
C GLN A 332 4.45 -1.01 5.99
N LEU A 333 5.50 -1.33 5.23
CA LEU A 333 6.69 -2.04 5.75
C LEU A 333 7.35 -1.27 6.88
N ARG A 334 7.46 0.06 6.74
CA ARG A 334 7.97 0.94 7.81
C ARG A 334 7.14 0.79 9.08
N GLN A 335 5.82 0.86 8.97
CA GLN A 335 4.93 0.71 10.12
C GLN A 335 5.06 -0.68 10.76
N SER A 336 5.09 -1.74 9.95
CA SER A 336 5.29 -3.12 10.40
C SER A 336 6.62 -3.30 11.14
N ALA A 337 7.72 -2.78 10.57
CA ALA A 337 9.04 -2.85 11.17
C ALA A 337 9.12 -2.13 12.53
N LEU A 338 8.53 -0.92 12.62
CA LEU A 338 8.48 -0.16 13.87
C LEU A 338 7.67 -0.90 14.93
N TYR A 339 6.53 -1.49 14.55
CA TYR A 339 5.66 -2.21 15.48
C TYR A 339 6.25 -3.53 15.94
N TYR A 340 6.89 -4.29 15.05
CA TYR A 340 7.59 -5.51 15.42
C TYR A 340 8.64 -5.24 16.50
N ASP A 341 9.41 -4.17 16.35
CA ASP A 341 10.42 -3.77 17.33
C ASP A 341 9.78 -3.30 18.65
N ILE A 342 8.73 -2.47 18.60
CA ILE A 342 8.00 -2.01 19.80
C ILE A 342 7.42 -3.18 20.60
N LEU A 343 6.98 -4.24 19.92
CA LEU A 343 6.35 -5.42 20.50
C LEU A 343 7.35 -6.49 20.99
N SER A 344 8.53 -6.60 20.38
CA SER A 344 9.45 -7.73 20.59
C SER A 344 10.28 -7.68 21.88
N THR A 345 10.26 -6.58 22.64
CA THR A 345 11.26 -6.38 23.71
C THR A 345 10.65 -5.95 25.04
N GLN A 346 10.95 -6.74 26.08
CA GLN A 346 10.73 -6.37 27.48
C GLN A 346 11.53 -5.10 27.79
N ASP A 347 10.93 -4.18 28.53
CA ASP A 347 11.58 -2.99 29.06
C ASP A 347 12.93 -3.38 29.71
N VAL A 348 14.03 -2.90 29.15
CA VAL A 348 15.29 -2.82 29.89
C VAL A 348 15.10 -1.68 30.89
N TYR A 349 14.75 -2.05 32.12
CA TYR A 349 14.65 -1.14 33.27
C TYR A 349 16.03 -0.77 33.80
#